data_AF-A0A6P7F2S4-F1
#
_entry.id   AF-A0A6P7F2S4-F1
#
_cell.length_a   1.000
_cell.length_b   1.000
_cell.length_c   1.000
_cell.angle_alpha   90.00
_cell.angle_beta   90.00
_cell.angle_gamma   90.00
#
_symmetry.space_group_name_H-M   'P 1'
#
loop_
_entity.id
_entity.type
_entity.pdbx_description
1 polymer ?
#
loop_
_entity_poly.entity_id
_entity_poly.type
_entity_poly.pdbx_seq_one_letter_code
_entity_poly.pdbx_strand_id
1 'polypeptide(L)'
;MLMFKKFIVSVMSLHKAPRIWNPCKDLLSKVKENNYAIVILNTPINFSFNPALIVGLWEQGNINVLLFSLLLDTIYVLSDTSGRLDQVMANINTLYKVRNIMSDIDIFLIAASSVSWLLDTGSHEITLPQELIKSKSWCALLPVGAPSIVTTSGLKWNLDEDTLEFGGIVSSSNTYDGTCPINIKTSSPLIWSMSIDSLL
;
A
#
# COMPACT_ATOMS: atom_id res chain seq x y z
N MET A 1 -21.17 3.49 -22.00
CA MET A 1 -19.72 3.78 -22.06
C MET A 1 -19.31 4.42 -20.73
N LEU A 2 -18.94 3.62 -19.72
CA LEU A 2 -18.65 4.15 -18.38
C LEU A 2 -17.18 4.62 -18.26
N MET A 3 -16.99 5.91 -18.00
CA MET A 3 -15.75 6.42 -17.42
C MET A 3 -15.80 6.29 -15.89
N PHE A 4 -14.69 5.87 -15.28
CA PHE A 4 -14.50 5.88 -13.82
C PHE A 4 -13.61 7.08 -13.40
N LYS A 5 -14.05 7.86 -12.41
CA LYS A 5 -13.28 8.91 -11.66
C LYS A 5 -13.80 8.88 -10.19
N LYS A 6 -13.03 8.77 -9.09
CA LYS A 6 -11.78 9.39 -8.54
C LYS A 6 -11.97 10.83 -8.03
N PHE A 7 -11.56 11.26 -6.82
CA PHE A 7 -10.93 10.63 -5.62
C PHE A 7 -11.13 11.57 -4.39
N ILE A 8 -11.28 11.09 -3.13
CA ILE A 8 -11.19 11.96 -1.91
C ILE A 8 -9.75 12.02 -1.38
N VAL A 9 -9.31 13.16 -0.85
CA VAL A 9 -7.99 13.42 -0.22
C VAL A 9 -8.15 14.37 0.98
N SER A 10 -7.35 14.21 2.04
CA SER A 10 -7.23 15.13 3.19
C SER A 10 -5.79 15.13 3.72
N VAL A 11 -5.25 16.29 4.15
CA VAL A 11 -3.82 16.54 4.43
C VAL A 11 -3.62 17.38 5.70
N MET A 12 -2.57 17.10 6.50
CA MET A 12 -2.05 17.96 7.59
C MET A 12 -0.52 17.87 7.66
N SER A 13 0.17 18.90 8.18
CA SER A 13 1.63 19.13 8.09
C SER A 13 2.42 18.83 9.39
N LEU A 14 3.77 18.89 9.52
CA LEU A 14 4.88 19.47 8.72
C LEU A 14 6.24 18.92 9.27
N HIS A 15 7.22 18.54 8.42
CA HIS A 15 8.70 18.71 8.56
C HIS A 15 9.56 17.60 7.88
N LYS A 16 10.81 17.94 7.52
CA LYS A 16 11.75 17.11 6.74
C LYS A 16 12.97 16.65 7.55
N ALA A 17 13.23 15.33 7.54
CA ALA A 17 14.48 14.66 7.90
C ALA A 17 14.51 13.29 7.19
N PRO A 18 15.66 12.64 6.93
CA PRO A 18 15.70 11.34 6.24
C PRO A 18 14.99 10.26 7.08
N ARG A 19 14.02 9.55 6.48
CA ARG A 19 13.05 8.74 7.22
C ARG A 19 13.43 7.26 7.24
N ILE A 20 13.73 6.76 8.45
CA ILE A 20 13.44 5.37 8.80
C ILE A 20 11.91 5.25 8.84
N TRP A 21 11.33 4.43 7.97
CA TRP A 21 9.88 4.33 7.82
C TRP A 21 9.28 3.29 8.79
N ASN A 22 8.26 3.68 9.54
CA ASN A 22 7.53 2.81 10.46
C ASN A 22 6.00 2.95 10.20
N PRO A 23 5.44 2.15 9.28
CA PRO A 23 4.03 2.28 8.86
C PRO A 23 3.05 2.18 10.02
N CYS A 24 3.34 1.30 10.98
CA CYS A 24 2.42 0.98 12.06
C CYS A 24 2.36 2.10 13.11
N LYS A 25 3.49 2.79 13.36
CA LYS A 25 3.50 4.04 14.14
C LYS A 25 2.68 5.13 13.42
N ASP A 26 2.91 5.35 12.13
CA ASP A 26 2.25 6.40 11.35
C ASP A 26 0.73 6.15 11.14
N LEU A 27 0.29 4.89 11.19
CA LEU A 27 -1.12 4.48 11.13
C LEU A 27 -1.86 4.59 12.47
N LEU A 28 -1.21 4.22 13.57
CA LEU A 28 -1.85 4.07 14.89
C LEU A 28 -1.61 5.26 15.84
N SER A 29 -0.72 6.21 15.49
CA SER A 29 -0.46 7.39 16.34
C SER A 29 -1.60 8.42 16.30
N LYS A 30 -1.93 8.96 17.48
CA LYS A 30 -2.90 10.07 17.62
C LYS A 30 -2.34 11.43 17.17
N VAL A 31 -1.02 11.55 17.05
CA VAL A 31 -0.32 12.73 16.55
C VAL A 31 0.48 12.29 15.32
N LYS A 32 0.34 13.04 14.22
CA LYS A 32 0.93 12.70 12.93
C LYS A 32 1.84 13.83 12.48
N GLU A 33 3.11 13.50 12.26
CA GLU A 33 4.16 14.41 11.79
C GLU A 33 4.17 14.51 10.23
N ASN A 34 3.50 13.56 9.59
CA ASN A 34 3.38 13.30 8.15
C ASN A 34 2.46 14.22 7.32
N ASN A 35 2.90 14.73 6.17
CA ASN A 35 2.00 15.08 5.06
C ASN A 35 1.51 13.81 4.36
N TYR A 36 0.35 13.27 4.76
CA TYR A 36 -0.29 12.12 4.11
C TYR A 36 -1.62 12.49 3.49
N ALA A 37 -2.07 11.70 2.50
CA ALA A 37 -3.43 11.72 1.96
C ALA A 37 -4.13 10.38 2.22
N ILE A 38 -5.36 10.38 2.72
CA ILE A 38 -6.21 9.17 2.73
C ILE A 38 -7.16 9.20 1.53
N VAL A 39 -7.08 8.18 0.68
CA VAL A 39 -7.92 7.97 -0.50
C VAL A 39 -8.82 6.77 -0.29
N ILE A 40 -10.07 7.00 0.09
CA ILE A 40 -11.02 5.90 0.33
C ILE A 40 -11.59 5.41 -1.01
N LEU A 41 -11.30 4.16 -1.38
CA LEU A 41 -11.82 3.50 -2.58
C LEU A 41 -13.00 2.57 -2.26
N ASN A 42 -14.14 3.22 -2.03
CA ASN A 42 -15.49 2.76 -2.36
C ASN A 42 -15.88 1.32 -1.94
N THR A 43 -15.84 1.04 -0.65
CA THR A 43 -16.75 0.07 0.02
C THR A 43 -17.83 0.86 0.78
N PRO A 44 -19.08 0.38 0.92
CA PRO A 44 -20.16 1.19 1.50
C PRO A 44 -19.93 1.50 2.98
N ILE A 45 -19.94 2.79 3.36
CA ILE A 45 -19.99 3.19 4.76
C ILE A 45 -21.46 3.40 5.14
N ASN A 46 -21.92 2.66 6.15
CA ASN A 46 -23.34 2.60 6.51
C ASN A 46 -23.71 3.82 7.37
N PHE A 47 -24.14 4.91 6.74
CA PHE A 47 -24.58 6.15 7.41
C PHE A 47 -26.06 6.48 7.11
N SER A 48 -26.79 6.84 8.17
CA SER A 48 -28.23 7.09 8.15
C SER A 48 -28.61 8.52 7.72
N PHE A 49 -28.38 8.87 6.45
CA PHE A 49 -28.84 10.14 5.86
C PHE A 49 -29.41 9.95 4.44
N ASN A 50 -30.15 10.95 3.96
CA ASN A 50 -30.91 10.90 2.70
C ASN A 50 -29.98 10.66 1.47
N PRO A 51 -30.12 9.53 0.75
CA PRO A 51 -29.25 9.20 -0.38
C PRO A 51 -29.24 10.23 -1.51
N ALA A 52 -30.35 10.92 -1.75
CA ALA A 52 -30.46 11.92 -2.82
C ALA A 52 -29.57 13.16 -2.56
N LEU A 53 -29.37 13.52 -1.29
CA LEU A 53 -28.46 14.61 -0.90
C LEU A 53 -27.01 14.24 -1.18
N ILE A 54 -26.63 13.00 -0.88
CA ILE A 54 -25.30 12.46 -1.18
C ILE A 54 -25.09 12.44 -2.70
N VAL A 55 -25.98 11.82 -3.48
CA VAL A 55 -25.83 11.77 -4.95
C VAL A 55 -25.71 13.17 -5.56
N GLY A 56 -26.53 14.14 -5.14
CA GLY A 56 -26.44 15.52 -5.63
C GLY A 56 -25.12 16.22 -5.29
N LEU A 57 -24.55 15.97 -4.10
CA LEU A 57 -23.22 16.48 -3.72
C LEU A 57 -22.08 15.81 -4.49
N TRP A 58 -22.20 14.51 -4.80
CA TRP A 58 -21.19 13.75 -5.55
C TRP A 58 -21.20 14.06 -7.05
N GLU A 59 -22.37 14.31 -7.66
CA GLU A 59 -22.45 14.71 -9.08
C GLU A 59 -21.92 16.14 -9.33
N GLN A 60 -21.97 17.02 -8.32
CA GLN A 60 -21.41 18.38 -8.38
C GLN A 60 -19.96 18.45 -7.88
N GLY A 61 -19.41 17.34 -7.36
CA GLY A 61 -18.09 17.26 -6.72
C GLY A 61 -16.90 17.26 -7.69
N ASN A 62 -16.56 18.42 -8.24
CA ASN A 62 -15.29 18.61 -8.97
C ASN A 62 -14.10 18.70 -7.99
N ILE A 63 -13.38 17.59 -7.81
CA ILE A 63 -12.14 17.58 -7.01
C ILE A 63 -10.97 18.01 -7.90
N ASN A 64 -10.82 19.34 -8.01
CA ASN A 64 -9.60 19.98 -8.50
C ASN A 64 -8.56 19.96 -7.37
N VAL A 65 -7.61 19.03 -7.43
CA VAL A 65 -6.44 19.04 -6.53
C VAL A 65 -5.48 20.15 -6.99
N LEU A 66 -5.78 21.40 -6.59
CA LEU A 66 -4.88 22.53 -6.70
C LEU A 66 -3.77 22.39 -5.67
N LEU A 67 -2.71 21.67 -6.07
CA LEU A 67 -1.47 21.48 -5.31
C LEU A 67 -0.60 22.76 -5.29
N PHE A 68 -1.16 23.84 -4.75
CA PHE A 68 -0.35 24.98 -4.34
C PHE A 68 0.30 24.69 -2.99
N SER A 69 1.63 24.49 -3.04
CA SER A 69 2.61 24.54 -1.94
C SER A 69 2.67 23.44 -0.86
N LEU A 70 2.13 22.23 -1.06
CA LEU A 70 2.32 21.11 -0.11
C LEU A 70 2.95 19.88 -0.77
N LEU A 71 4.13 19.47 -0.28
CA LEU A 71 4.77 18.21 -0.62
C LEU A 71 4.05 17.07 0.12
N LEU A 72 3.40 16.17 -0.61
CA LEU A 72 2.80 14.94 -0.10
C LEU A 72 3.85 13.83 -0.16
N ASP A 73 4.16 13.20 0.98
CA ASP A 73 5.16 12.12 1.03
C ASP A 73 4.50 10.73 0.93
N THR A 74 3.21 10.61 1.28
CA THR A 74 2.53 9.29 1.36
C THR A 74 1.02 9.37 1.05
N ILE A 75 0.50 8.37 0.36
CA ILE A 75 -0.93 8.15 0.10
C ILE A 75 -1.36 6.79 0.67
N TYR A 76 -2.34 6.80 1.56
CA TYR A 76 -3.00 5.61 2.09
C TYR A 76 -4.35 5.41 1.40
N VAL A 77 -4.48 4.35 0.62
CA VAL A 77 -5.69 3.98 -0.09
C VAL A 77 -6.45 2.94 0.72
N LEU A 78 -7.61 3.29 1.27
CA LEU A 78 -8.47 2.28 1.91
C LEU A 78 -9.21 1.52 0.80
N SER A 79 -8.92 0.23 0.65
CA SER A 79 -9.47 -0.62 -0.40
C SER A 79 -9.65 -2.05 0.09
N ASP A 80 -10.81 -2.64 -0.21
CA ASP A 80 -11.02 -4.07 0.02
C ASP A 80 -10.12 -4.90 -0.92
N THR A 81 -9.52 -5.98 -0.38
CA THR A 81 -8.81 -7.02 -1.15
C THR A 81 -9.69 -8.24 -1.43
N SER A 82 -10.94 -8.23 -0.94
CA SER A 82 -11.96 -9.24 -1.18
C SER A 82 -13.02 -8.75 -2.19
N GLY A 83 -14.01 -9.60 -2.49
CA GLY A 83 -15.11 -9.26 -3.40
C GLY A 83 -14.71 -9.32 -4.88
N ARG A 84 -14.86 -8.21 -5.61
CA ARG A 84 -14.67 -8.12 -7.07
C ARG A 84 -13.18 -8.20 -7.44
N LEU A 85 -12.71 -9.38 -7.81
CA LEU A 85 -11.30 -9.62 -8.22
C LEU A 85 -10.79 -8.62 -9.27
N ASP A 86 -11.60 -8.25 -10.26
CA ASP A 86 -11.19 -7.29 -11.29
C ASP A 86 -10.98 -5.86 -10.75
N GLN A 87 -11.68 -5.48 -9.67
CA GLN A 87 -11.44 -4.23 -8.96
C GLN A 87 -10.14 -4.28 -8.13
N VAL A 88 -9.87 -5.41 -7.46
CA VAL A 88 -8.59 -5.64 -6.76
C VAL A 88 -7.42 -5.53 -7.73
N MET A 89 -7.52 -6.19 -8.90
CA MET A 89 -6.51 -6.10 -9.96
C MET A 89 -6.42 -4.70 -10.58
N ALA A 90 -7.52 -3.94 -10.67
CA ALA A 90 -7.50 -2.55 -11.12
C ALA A 90 -6.80 -1.61 -10.12
N ASN A 91 -6.91 -1.87 -8.81
CA ASN A 91 -6.18 -1.15 -7.78
C ASN A 91 -4.67 -1.44 -7.86
N ILE A 92 -4.29 -2.71 -7.99
CA ILE A 92 -2.88 -3.12 -8.21
C ILE A 92 -2.31 -2.45 -9.48
N ASN A 93 -3.02 -2.55 -10.61
CA ASN A 93 -2.64 -1.89 -11.87
C ASN A 93 -2.53 -0.35 -11.73
N THR A 94 -3.30 0.25 -10.81
CA THR A 94 -3.19 1.70 -10.54
C THR A 94 -1.84 2.04 -9.91
N LEU A 95 -1.30 1.22 -9.00
CA LEU A 95 0.05 1.41 -8.44
C LEU A 95 1.12 1.44 -9.56
N TYR A 96 1.10 0.45 -10.45
CA TYR A 96 2.02 0.38 -11.60
C TYR A 96 1.89 1.60 -12.54
N LYS A 97 0.68 2.14 -12.73
CA LYS A 97 0.44 3.32 -13.59
C LYS A 97 0.95 4.63 -12.99
N VAL A 98 0.85 4.81 -11.68
CA VAL A 98 1.21 6.08 -11.02
C VAL A 98 2.68 6.14 -10.61
N ARG A 99 3.38 5.00 -10.51
CA ARG A 99 4.82 4.87 -10.24
C ARG A 99 5.69 5.95 -10.90
N ASN A 100 5.54 6.15 -12.22
CA ASN A 100 6.38 7.11 -12.98
C ASN A 100 5.88 8.57 -12.90
N ILE A 101 4.71 8.81 -12.30
CA ILE A 101 4.06 10.13 -12.16
C ILE A 101 4.23 10.66 -10.73
N MET A 102 4.33 9.75 -9.76
CA MET A 102 4.39 10.00 -8.33
C MET A 102 5.57 9.21 -7.72
N SER A 103 6.75 9.29 -8.35
CA SER A 103 7.95 8.53 -7.94
C SER A 103 8.41 8.83 -6.51
N ASP A 104 8.10 10.03 -6.04
CA ASP A 104 8.56 10.56 -4.75
C ASP A 104 7.49 10.41 -3.65
N ILE A 105 6.43 9.62 -3.92
CA ILE A 105 5.27 9.46 -3.04
C ILE A 105 4.99 7.98 -2.82
N ASP A 106 5.07 7.51 -1.58
CA ASP A 106 4.72 6.14 -1.24
C ASP A 106 3.20 5.92 -1.31
N ILE A 107 2.75 4.82 -1.90
CA ILE A 107 1.30 4.52 -2.06
C ILE A 107 0.96 3.13 -1.54
N PHE A 108 0.16 3.10 -0.49
CA PHE A 108 -0.24 1.88 0.22
C PHE A 108 -1.72 1.57 -0.02
N LEU A 109 -2.04 0.33 -0.36
CA LEU A 109 -3.39 -0.22 -0.30
C LEU A 109 -3.58 -0.85 1.09
N ILE A 110 -4.60 -0.42 1.83
CA ILE A 110 -4.96 -0.93 3.16
C ILE A 110 -6.34 -1.58 3.09
N ALA A 111 -6.39 -2.86 3.41
CA ALA A 111 -7.62 -3.62 3.63
C ALA A 111 -7.86 -3.83 5.13
N ALA A 112 -8.91 -4.58 5.49
CA ALA A 112 -9.29 -4.82 6.89
C ALA A 112 -8.17 -5.50 7.73
N SER A 113 -7.36 -6.34 7.09
CA SER A 113 -6.37 -7.22 7.74
C SER A 113 -4.96 -7.11 7.15
N SER A 114 -4.77 -6.32 6.09
CA SER A 114 -3.50 -6.29 5.34
C SER A 114 -3.16 -4.90 4.80
N VAL A 115 -1.87 -4.70 4.55
CA VAL A 115 -1.33 -3.58 3.78
C VAL A 115 -0.47 -4.10 2.64
N SER A 116 -0.59 -3.49 1.46
CA SER A 116 0.14 -3.86 0.25
C SER A 116 0.65 -2.63 -0.50
N TRP A 117 1.82 -2.70 -1.11
CA TRP A 117 2.37 -1.61 -1.94
C TRP A 117 3.32 -2.14 -3.01
N LEU A 118 3.72 -1.26 -3.92
CA LEU A 118 4.67 -1.57 -4.98
C LEU A 118 6.10 -1.24 -4.53
N LEU A 119 6.96 -2.25 -4.49
CA LEU A 119 8.41 -2.08 -4.45
C LEU A 119 8.89 -1.84 -5.89
N ASP A 120 9.62 -0.76 -6.14
CA ASP A 120 10.27 -0.56 -7.45
C ASP A 120 11.52 -1.44 -7.60
N THR A 121 12.17 -1.39 -8.75
CA THR A 121 13.44 -2.05 -9.05
C THR A 121 14.55 -1.48 -8.17
N GLY A 122 15.31 -2.34 -7.48
CA GLY A 122 16.36 -1.92 -6.56
C GLY A 122 16.34 -2.69 -5.24
N SER A 123 16.87 -2.05 -4.19
CA SER A 123 16.94 -2.59 -2.82
C SER A 123 16.03 -1.83 -1.88
N HIS A 124 15.34 -2.56 -1.01
CA HIS A 124 14.35 -2.06 -0.06
C HIS A 124 14.63 -2.61 1.34
N GLU A 125 14.39 -1.77 2.35
CA GLU A 125 14.50 -2.13 3.77
C GLU A 125 13.13 -1.87 4.44
N ILE A 126 12.51 -2.92 4.98
CA ILE A 126 11.20 -2.84 5.64
C ILE A 126 11.38 -3.10 7.14
N THR A 127 11.13 -2.08 7.96
CA THR A 127 11.10 -2.20 9.43
C THR A 127 9.69 -2.58 9.90
N LEU A 128 9.61 -3.58 10.78
CA LEU A 128 8.35 -4.15 11.27
C LEU A 128 8.21 -3.99 12.80
N PRO A 129 7.00 -3.81 13.34
CA PRO A 129 6.75 -3.94 14.78
C PRO A 129 7.08 -5.33 15.30
N GLN A 130 7.55 -5.41 16.54
CA GLN A 130 7.96 -6.68 17.15
C GLN A 130 6.77 -7.63 17.33
N GLU A 131 5.56 -7.10 17.42
CA GLU A 131 4.28 -7.80 17.50
C GLU A 131 4.08 -8.71 16.29
N LEU A 132 4.26 -8.18 15.07
CA LEU A 132 4.12 -8.93 13.81
C LEU A 132 5.17 -10.05 13.68
N ILE A 133 6.39 -9.78 14.15
CA ILE A 133 7.50 -10.75 14.13
C ILE A 133 7.21 -11.89 15.11
N LYS A 134 6.80 -11.55 16.34
CA LYS A 134 6.45 -12.51 17.40
C LYS A 134 5.23 -13.36 17.05
N SER A 135 4.18 -12.76 16.46
CA SER A 135 2.97 -13.47 16.04
C SER A 135 3.19 -14.36 14.81
N LYS A 136 4.33 -14.20 14.11
CA LYS A 136 4.61 -14.81 12.80
C LYS A 136 3.49 -14.49 11.80
N SER A 137 3.08 -13.22 11.78
CA SER A 137 2.15 -12.68 10.79
C SER A 137 2.64 -12.98 9.36
N TRP A 138 1.69 -13.18 8.45
CA TRP A 138 2.02 -13.54 7.07
C TRP A 138 2.50 -12.35 6.25
N CYS A 139 3.33 -12.63 5.25
CA CYS A 139 3.73 -11.69 4.20
C CYS A 139 3.85 -12.40 2.83
N ALA A 140 3.94 -11.61 1.76
CA ALA A 140 4.00 -12.08 0.40
C ALA A 140 4.75 -11.12 -0.56
N LEU A 141 5.33 -11.70 -1.61
CA LEU A 141 5.95 -11.00 -2.74
C LEU A 141 5.28 -11.50 -4.03
N LEU A 142 4.57 -10.61 -4.73
CA LEU A 142 3.70 -10.95 -5.87
C LEU A 142 4.20 -10.29 -7.17
N PRO A 143 4.72 -11.06 -8.14
CA PRO A 143 5.29 -10.55 -9.41
C PRO A 143 4.20 -10.26 -10.45
N VAL A 144 3.27 -9.36 -10.12
CA VAL A 144 2.03 -9.14 -10.91
C VAL A 144 2.29 -8.49 -12.27
N GLY A 145 3.29 -7.61 -12.37
CA GLY A 145 3.59 -6.88 -13.61
C GLY A 145 4.47 -7.65 -14.61
N ALA A 146 5.50 -8.33 -14.11
CA ALA A 146 6.48 -9.09 -14.89
C ALA A 146 7.27 -10.02 -13.96
N PRO A 147 7.97 -11.06 -14.49
CA PRO A 147 8.97 -11.82 -13.75
C PRO A 147 10.02 -10.91 -13.09
N SER A 148 10.50 -11.32 -11.91
CA SER A 148 11.54 -10.61 -11.17
C SER A 148 12.54 -11.57 -10.53
N ILE A 149 13.84 -11.25 -10.62
CA ILE A 149 14.90 -11.91 -9.84
C ILE A 149 14.94 -11.22 -8.48
N VAL A 150 14.85 -12.01 -7.40
CA VAL A 150 14.67 -11.51 -6.04
C VAL A 150 15.65 -12.17 -5.05
N THR A 151 16.25 -11.34 -4.19
CA THR A 151 17.04 -11.78 -3.03
C THR A 151 16.44 -11.16 -1.77
N THR A 152 16.33 -11.90 -0.66
CA THR A 152 15.78 -11.37 0.60
C THR A 152 16.56 -11.79 1.84
N SER A 153 16.42 -11.01 2.92
CA SER A 153 16.80 -11.41 4.28
C SER A 153 15.69 -11.06 5.28
N GLY A 154 15.61 -11.78 6.40
CA GLY A 154 14.60 -11.55 7.45
C GLY A 154 13.30 -12.34 7.28
N LEU A 155 13.11 -12.99 6.12
CA LEU A 155 11.98 -13.89 5.87
C LEU A 155 12.32 -15.32 6.30
N LYS A 156 11.34 -16.05 6.81
CA LYS A 156 11.47 -17.47 7.14
C LYS A 156 11.84 -18.31 5.92
N TRP A 157 11.31 -17.94 4.76
CA TRP A 157 11.72 -18.48 3.47
C TRP A 157 12.34 -17.33 2.67
N ASN A 158 13.64 -17.12 2.87
CA ASN A 158 14.40 -16.15 2.08
C ASN A 158 14.65 -16.65 0.66
N LEU A 159 14.81 -15.71 -0.26
CA LEU A 159 15.14 -15.95 -1.67
C LEU A 159 16.60 -15.57 -1.93
N ASP A 160 17.28 -16.28 -2.84
CA ASP A 160 18.67 -16.03 -3.23
C ASP A 160 18.85 -16.05 -4.75
N GLU A 161 18.61 -14.88 -5.37
CA GLU A 161 18.55 -14.70 -6.83
C GLU A 161 17.47 -15.57 -7.52
N ASP A 162 16.44 -15.96 -6.77
CA ASP A 162 15.29 -16.72 -7.27
C ASP A 162 14.42 -15.90 -8.22
N THR A 163 13.88 -16.54 -9.26
CA THR A 163 12.92 -15.91 -10.17
C THR A 163 11.49 -16.09 -9.65
N LEU A 164 10.85 -14.97 -9.31
CA LEU A 164 9.42 -14.91 -9.02
C LEU A 164 8.63 -14.59 -10.30
N GLU A 165 7.66 -15.43 -10.66
CA GLU A 165 6.72 -15.20 -11.76
C GLU A 165 5.39 -15.95 -11.59
N PHE A 166 4.31 -15.44 -12.20
CA PHE A 166 3.04 -16.17 -12.27
C PHE A 166 3.18 -17.38 -13.21
N GLY A 167 2.89 -18.57 -12.69
CA GLY A 167 3.15 -19.85 -13.37
C GLY A 167 4.44 -20.53 -12.91
N GLY A 168 5.34 -19.78 -12.28
CA GLY A 168 6.52 -20.26 -11.56
C GLY A 168 6.37 -20.05 -10.05
N ILE A 169 7.39 -19.48 -9.42
CA ILE A 169 7.40 -19.22 -7.98
C ILE A 169 6.66 -17.91 -7.68
N VAL A 170 5.71 -17.96 -6.74
CA VAL A 170 5.14 -16.78 -6.09
C VAL A 170 5.31 -16.97 -4.58
N SER A 171 5.99 -16.04 -3.90
CA SER A 171 6.19 -16.12 -2.46
C SER A 171 4.91 -15.68 -1.73
N SER A 172 3.96 -16.61 -1.57
CA SER A 172 2.73 -16.45 -0.79
C SER A 172 2.83 -17.18 0.55
N SER A 173 2.17 -16.66 1.60
CA SER A 173 2.17 -17.25 2.95
C SER A 173 3.57 -17.37 3.57
N ASN A 174 4.47 -16.45 3.22
CA ASN A 174 5.76 -16.28 3.87
C ASN A 174 5.56 -15.66 5.26
N THR A 175 6.59 -15.61 6.08
CA THR A 175 6.57 -14.96 7.40
C THR A 175 8.00 -14.58 7.80
N TYR A 176 8.21 -14.08 9.01
CA TYR A 176 9.49 -13.53 9.48
C TYR A 176 10.34 -14.60 10.17
N ASP A 177 11.67 -14.54 10.00
CA ASP A 177 12.61 -15.47 10.65
C ASP A 177 12.92 -15.11 12.13
N GLY A 178 12.53 -13.91 12.56
CA GLY A 178 12.80 -13.34 13.88
C GLY A 178 13.74 -12.15 13.86
N THR A 179 14.39 -11.88 12.73
CA THR A 179 15.26 -10.72 12.51
C THR A 179 14.50 -9.56 11.83
N CYS A 180 15.06 -8.36 11.94
CA CYS A 180 14.53 -7.12 11.39
C CYS A 180 15.72 -6.15 11.21
N PRO A 181 15.79 -5.35 10.14
CA PRO A 181 14.80 -5.19 9.07
C PRO A 181 14.72 -6.36 8.09
N ILE A 182 13.63 -6.41 7.32
CA ILE A 182 13.50 -7.26 6.15
C ILE A 182 14.17 -6.55 4.98
N ASN A 183 15.14 -7.19 4.33
CA ASN A 183 15.76 -6.64 3.12
C ASN A 183 15.21 -7.37 1.90
N ILE A 184 14.89 -6.62 0.84
CA ILE A 184 14.41 -7.17 -0.44
C ILE A 184 15.15 -6.45 -1.57
N LYS A 185 15.84 -7.21 -2.43
CA LYS A 185 16.39 -6.72 -3.69
C LYS A 185 15.60 -7.35 -4.83
N THR A 186 15.12 -6.55 -5.79
CA THR A 186 14.24 -6.99 -6.88
C THR A 186 14.63 -6.36 -8.22
N SER A 187 14.68 -7.17 -9.30
CA SER A 187 15.05 -6.70 -10.65
C SER A 187 13.92 -6.02 -11.42
N SER A 188 12.68 -6.23 -10.98
CA SER A 188 11.45 -5.70 -11.58
C SER A 188 10.50 -5.21 -10.47
N PRO A 189 9.51 -4.33 -10.76
CA PRO A 189 8.59 -3.85 -9.74
C PRO A 189 7.65 -4.94 -9.22
N LEU A 190 7.62 -5.10 -7.90
CA LEU A 190 7.11 -6.27 -7.17
C LEU A 190 6.13 -5.81 -6.09
N ILE A 191 4.95 -6.44 -6.00
CA ILE A 191 3.99 -6.10 -4.93
C ILE A 191 4.43 -6.80 -3.64
N TRP A 192 4.71 -6.02 -2.59
CA TRP A 192 4.77 -6.53 -1.23
C TRP A 192 3.38 -6.49 -0.61
N SER A 193 3.04 -7.50 0.18
CA SER A 193 1.81 -7.55 0.98
C SER A 193 2.08 -8.21 2.33
N MET A 194 1.44 -7.72 3.40
CA MET A 194 1.62 -8.24 4.76
C MET A 194 0.36 -8.07 5.61
N SER A 195 0.18 -8.97 6.57
CA SER A 195 -0.85 -8.83 7.61
C SER A 195 -0.55 -7.69 8.57
N ILE A 196 -1.61 -7.02 9.01
CA ILE A 196 -1.64 -6.08 10.13
C ILE A 196 -2.61 -6.53 11.24
N ASP A 197 -3.14 -7.76 11.17
CA ASP A 197 -4.17 -8.28 12.08
C ASP A 197 -3.76 -8.18 13.56
N SER A 198 -2.51 -8.52 13.89
CA SER A 198 -2.02 -8.48 15.28
C SER A 198 -1.56 -7.09 15.75
N LEU A 199 -2.04 -6.03 15.09
CA LEU A 199 -1.84 -4.62 15.45
C LEU A 199 -3.16 -3.86 15.67
N LEU A 200 -4.30 -4.52 15.41
CA LEU A 200 -5.66 -3.98 15.51
C LEU A 200 -6.39 -4.55 16.74
#